data_AF-A0A7J3NR19-F1
#
_entry.id   AF-A0A7J3NR19-F1
#
_cell.length_a   1.000
_cell.length_b   1.000
_cell.length_c   1.000
_cell.angle_alpha   90.00
_cell.angle_beta   90.00
_cell.angle_gamma   90.00
#
_symmetry.space_group_name_H-M   'P 1'
#
loop_
_entity.id
_entity.type
_entity.pdbx_description
1 polymer ?
#
loop_
_entity_poly.entity_id
_entity_poly.type
_entity_poly.pdbx_seq_one_letter_code
_entity_poly.pdbx_strand_id
1 'polypeptide(L)'
;METLELKKPGRKLTMIVVEKEYNEDIKELEIAGNGGLEIKVPTPAFKEFLKKLISTTKPDFATEELGDRDPRGKTELAEVFESLKVPFFTVDIDENAKNYILNELDTLKDKLKETLENLNMMKKKSGREADVDYLVAYADYLKDELKEGVDRIKREVRPAWIVKGIVDAAEKVAASKKELIGVHVCSPAHLNEVIKLLESLGVKVEIASMKKEYVIEEAEGSSLASIKVKVKPVVKGAVGKFPYILFFLTTDDIASPFDICMAYDAGFDTVKPYEAVTPEKAKIIVQDAIFSRGTKGVKYTCFFVSGKDIDKVEDVAEVIKKTMFKPFKTSIVADPRGAYTTAAAMIAKAEEGLQKVGLGELAGKSCVVFGTGPVGMIAAVLLSKLGCETVIAEPYEKLSQAYVDSVVNRLKERYGVNVKGVFAPTKIERAKIVQNTDVVFTAAAAGVRVIDATIIEKLRKATLFVDINAVPPSGVEGLEAKDDMKEIRRGIYGIGSLAVGDLKYKVEMEMLQDARTSGDGFFDYNCALEKAREILGRKVELVQSFTLTVSR
;
A
#
# COMPACT_ATOMS: atom_id res chain seq x y z
N MET A 1 7.56 -27.34 30.17
CA MET A 1 7.68 -26.00 29.55
C MET A 1 6.28 -25.43 29.47
N GLU A 2 6.05 -24.22 29.97
CA GLU A 2 4.74 -23.60 29.84
C GLU A 2 4.47 -23.31 28.35
N THR A 3 3.35 -23.79 27.83
CA THR A 3 3.00 -23.62 26.42
C THR A 3 2.17 -22.36 26.24
N LEU A 4 2.49 -21.57 25.22
CA LEU A 4 1.70 -20.41 24.82
C LEU A 4 0.38 -20.89 24.19
N GLU A 5 -0.66 -20.97 25.00
CA GLU A 5 -2.03 -21.30 24.57
C GLU A 5 -2.98 -20.24 25.15
N LEU A 6 -3.58 -19.43 24.27
CA LEU A 6 -4.53 -18.40 24.67
C LEU A 6 -5.90 -19.03 24.95
N LYS A 7 -6.30 -19.00 26.23
CA LYS A 7 -7.60 -19.50 26.68
C LYS A 7 -8.54 -18.35 26.98
N LYS A 8 -9.81 -18.53 26.62
CA LYS A 8 -10.87 -17.61 26.98
C LYS A 8 -10.98 -17.54 28.52
N PRO A 9 -11.12 -16.34 29.12
CA PRO A 9 -11.35 -16.22 30.56
C PRO A 9 -12.58 -17.02 31.00
N GLY A 10 -12.50 -17.62 32.19
CA GLY A 10 -13.61 -18.40 32.75
C GLY A 10 -14.82 -17.56 33.17
N ARG A 11 -14.67 -16.23 33.21
CA ARG A 11 -15.67 -15.24 33.64
C ARG A 11 -15.72 -14.05 32.68
N LYS A 12 -16.74 -13.20 32.82
CA LYS A 12 -16.78 -11.93 32.08
C LYS A 12 -15.63 -11.03 32.56
N LEU A 13 -14.81 -10.59 31.62
CA LEU A 13 -13.67 -9.72 31.90
C LEU A 13 -13.83 -8.43 31.10
N THR A 14 -13.74 -7.30 31.78
CA THR A 14 -13.55 -5.99 31.17
C THR A 14 -12.14 -5.51 31.46
N MET A 15 -11.36 -5.20 30.43
CA MET A 15 -10.01 -4.66 30.56
C MET A 15 -9.99 -3.19 30.16
N ILE A 16 -9.44 -2.36 31.05
CA ILE A 16 -9.06 -0.99 30.72
C ILE A 16 -7.58 -1.02 30.35
N VAL A 17 -7.28 -0.91 29.06
CA VAL A 17 -5.91 -0.89 28.55
C VAL A 17 -5.44 0.56 28.53
N VAL A 18 -4.44 0.86 29.36
CA VAL A 18 -3.85 2.19 29.52
C VAL A 18 -2.60 2.28 28.67
N GLU A 19 -2.60 3.16 27.67
CA GLU A 19 -1.42 3.45 26.86
C GLU A 19 -0.35 4.16 27.71
N LYS A 20 0.83 3.57 27.79
CA LYS A 20 1.98 4.08 28.54
C LYS A 20 2.72 5.17 27.77
N GLU A 21 3.54 5.95 28.47
CA GLU A 21 4.32 7.05 27.88
C GLU A 21 5.60 6.60 27.17
N TYR A 22 5.97 5.32 27.31
CA TYR A 22 7.19 4.71 26.79
C TYR A 22 6.97 3.19 26.62
N ASN A 23 7.87 2.54 25.89
CA ASN A 23 7.86 1.09 25.72
C ASN A 23 8.72 0.39 26.77
N GLU A 24 8.27 -0.79 27.21
CA GLU A 24 9.11 -1.75 27.92
C GLU A 24 9.87 -2.62 26.93
N ASP A 25 11.19 -2.47 26.89
CA ASP A 25 12.02 -3.22 25.95
C ASP A 25 12.59 -4.49 26.56
N ILE A 26 12.97 -5.39 25.65
CA ILE A 26 13.83 -6.54 25.92
C ILE A 26 15.09 -6.31 25.10
N LYS A 27 16.21 -5.97 25.75
CA LYS A 27 17.49 -5.60 25.11
C LYS A 27 17.96 -6.64 24.10
N GLU A 28 17.73 -7.93 24.39
CA GLU A 28 18.14 -9.00 23.49
C GLU A 28 17.37 -9.01 22.16
N LEU A 29 16.24 -8.30 22.08
CA LEU A 29 15.44 -8.07 20.87
C LEU A 29 15.74 -6.72 20.20
N GLU A 30 16.77 -5.98 20.63
CA GLU A 30 17.26 -4.80 19.91
C GLU A 30 18.30 -5.19 18.86
N ILE A 31 18.12 -4.69 17.64
CA ILE A 31 19.10 -4.79 16.56
C ILE A 31 19.88 -3.48 16.58
N ALA A 32 21.21 -3.54 16.69
CA ALA A 32 22.07 -2.39 16.91
C ALA A 32 21.79 -1.23 15.91
N GLY A 33 21.53 -0.02 16.44
CA GLY A 33 21.36 1.19 15.62
C GLY A 33 20.29 2.20 16.06
N ASN A 34 19.40 1.85 17.00
CA ASN A 34 18.24 2.68 17.37
C ASN A 34 18.36 3.44 18.70
N GLY A 35 19.57 3.78 19.15
CA GLY A 35 19.82 4.43 20.44
C GLY A 35 19.37 5.90 20.51
N GLY A 36 18.06 6.15 20.53
CA GLY A 36 17.49 7.43 20.93
C GLY A 36 17.54 7.61 22.44
N LEU A 37 17.62 8.87 22.91
CA LEU A 37 17.47 9.21 24.33
C LEU A 37 15.99 9.06 24.72
N GLU A 38 15.60 7.90 25.25
CA GLU A 38 14.24 7.65 25.73
C GLU A 38 14.14 7.72 27.26
N ILE A 39 13.12 8.41 27.75
CA ILE A 39 12.78 8.46 29.18
C ILE A 39 11.90 7.26 29.51
N LYS A 40 12.47 6.21 30.10
CA LYS A 40 11.79 4.94 30.42
C LYS A 40 11.28 4.88 31.87
N VAL A 41 10.84 6.01 32.40
CA VAL A 41 10.30 6.13 33.77
C VAL A 41 8.95 6.87 33.74
N PRO A 42 7.97 6.45 34.57
CA PRO A 42 6.64 7.05 34.54
C PRO A 42 6.69 8.46 35.11
N THR A 43 6.16 9.44 34.37
CA THR A 43 6.14 10.82 34.85
C THR A 43 5.21 10.99 36.04
N PRO A 44 5.43 11.98 36.92
CA PRO A 44 4.51 12.27 38.03
C PRO A 44 3.07 12.49 37.56
N ALA A 45 2.90 13.15 36.41
CA ALA A 45 1.60 13.39 35.77
C ALA A 45 0.88 12.08 35.41
N PHE A 46 1.62 11.09 34.88
CA PHE A 46 1.06 9.78 34.55
C PHE A 46 0.71 8.96 35.79
N LYS A 47 1.55 9.00 36.83
CA LYS A 47 1.24 8.36 38.12
C LYS A 47 -0.06 8.93 38.71
N GLU A 48 -0.26 10.25 38.66
CA GLU A 48 -1.48 10.89 39.15
C GLU A 48 -2.71 10.56 38.29
N PHE A 49 -2.54 10.52 36.97
CA PHE A 49 -3.58 10.05 36.05
C PHE A 49 -4.03 8.62 36.39
N LEU A 50 -3.09 7.69 36.61
CA LEU A 50 -3.38 6.32 37.03
C LEU A 50 -4.11 6.29 38.37
N LYS A 51 -3.64 7.03 39.38
CA LYS A 51 -4.33 7.11 40.69
C LYS A 51 -5.79 7.51 40.55
N LYS A 52 -6.07 8.55 39.74
CA LYS A 52 -7.43 9.03 39.49
C LYS A 52 -8.27 8.01 38.74
N LEU A 53 -7.70 7.37 37.71
CA LEU A 53 -8.36 6.31 36.96
C LEU A 53 -8.75 5.16 37.88
N ILE A 54 -7.79 4.60 38.62
CA ILE A 54 -7.97 3.46 39.53
C ILE A 54 -8.98 3.79 40.64
N SER A 55 -8.92 4.99 41.21
CA SER A 55 -9.87 5.42 42.25
C SER A 55 -11.31 5.51 41.72
N THR A 56 -11.47 5.81 40.43
CA THR A 56 -12.77 5.93 39.76
C THR A 56 -13.30 4.55 39.33
N THR A 57 -12.46 3.73 38.72
CA THR A 57 -12.84 2.46 38.11
C THR A 57 -12.83 1.29 39.08
N LYS A 58 -12.06 1.39 40.18
CA LYS A 58 -11.91 0.39 41.24
C LYS A 58 -11.68 -1.02 40.69
N PRO A 59 -10.60 -1.23 39.91
CA PRO A 59 -10.32 -2.52 39.27
C PRO A 59 -10.02 -3.60 40.31
N ASP A 60 -10.34 -4.85 39.95
CA ASP A 60 -10.06 -6.05 40.74
C ASP A 60 -8.59 -6.45 40.71
N PHE A 61 -7.88 -6.11 39.63
CA PHE A 61 -6.45 -6.32 39.47
C PHE A 61 -5.87 -5.36 38.45
N ALA A 62 -4.55 -5.26 38.46
CA ALA A 62 -3.79 -4.52 37.48
C ALA A 62 -2.58 -5.33 36.98
N THR A 63 -2.19 -5.09 35.74
CA THR A 63 -1.01 -5.69 35.12
C THR A 63 -0.15 -4.66 34.42
N GLU A 64 1.14 -4.93 34.31
CA GLU A 64 2.11 -4.14 33.53
C GLU A 64 3.10 -5.09 32.84
N GLU A 65 3.58 -4.69 31.67
CA GLU A 65 4.69 -5.37 30.99
C GLU A 65 5.96 -5.39 31.83
N LEU A 66 6.67 -6.52 31.91
CA LEU A 66 7.90 -6.60 32.72
C LEU A 66 9.09 -5.93 32.04
N GLY A 67 9.31 -6.20 30.74
CA GLY A 67 10.53 -5.83 30.02
C GLY A 67 11.77 -6.51 30.61
N ASP A 68 12.88 -5.79 30.68
CA ASP A 68 14.14 -6.25 31.27
C ASP A 68 14.26 -6.08 32.79
N ARG A 69 13.18 -5.72 33.48
CA ARG A 69 13.21 -5.51 34.93
C ARG A 69 13.24 -6.83 35.69
N ASP A 70 13.83 -6.82 36.89
CA ASP A 70 13.83 -8.01 37.77
C ASP A 70 12.39 -8.35 38.17
N PRO A 71 11.88 -9.56 37.86
CA PRO A 71 10.53 -9.99 38.25
C PRO A 71 10.30 -10.00 39.77
N ARG A 72 11.36 -10.01 40.58
CA ARG A 72 11.30 -9.95 42.05
C ARG A 72 11.34 -8.52 42.60
N GLY A 73 11.69 -7.55 41.74
CA GLY A 73 11.71 -6.13 42.08
C GLY A 73 10.32 -5.51 42.05
N LYS A 74 10.13 -4.40 42.79
CA LYS A 74 8.93 -3.57 42.65
C LYS A 74 9.11 -2.58 41.50
N THR A 75 8.13 -2.50 40.59
CA THR A 75 8.11 -1.45 39.56
C THR A 75 7.63 -0.13 40.15
N GLU A 76 8.01 0.99 39.54
CA GLU A 76 7.59 2.33 39.96
C GLU A 76 6.07 2.55 39.85
N LEU A 77 5.38 1.71 39.06
CA LEU A 77 3.93 1.69 38.98
C LEU A 77 3.31 0.77 40.03
N ALA A 78 3.97 -0.32 40.44
CA ALA A 78 3.49 -1.21 41.50
C ALA A 78 3.14 -0.44 42.78
N GLU A 79 3.98 0.54 43.17
CA GLU A 79 3.73 1.43 44.32
C GLU A 79 2.39 2.18 44.23
N VAL A 80 1.99 2.59 43.02
CA VAL A 80 0.71 3.29 42.80
C VAL A 80 -0.45 2.36 43.10
N PHE A 81 -0.44 1.13 42.57
CA PHE A 81 -1.51 0.16 42.77
C PHE A 81 -1.55 -0.39 44.21
N GLU A 82 -0.39 -0.62 44.84
CA GLU A 82 -0.29 -1.01 46.24
C GLU A 82 -0.91 0.05 47.18
N SER A 83 -0.62 1.33 46.93
CA SER A 83 -1.19 2.44 47.74
C SER A 83 -2.72 2.49 47.68
N LEU A 84 -3.32 1.94 46.62
CA LEU A 84 -4.77 1.86 46.39
C LEU A 84 -5.33 0.46 46.69
N LYS A 85 -4.51 -0.46 47.23
CA LYS A 85 -4.88 -1.84 47.58
C LYS A 85 -5.42 -2.66 46.40
N VAL A 86 -4.91 -2.40 45.19
CA VAL A 86 -5.24 -3.19 43.99
C VAL A 86 -4.14 -4.23 43.76
N PRO A 87 -4.47 -5.53 43.64
CA PRO A 87 -3.50 -6.57 43.26
C PRO A 87 -2.80 -6.21 41.95
N PHE A 88 -1.47 -6.24 41.94
CA PHE A 88 -0.65 -5.85 40.80
C PHE A 88 0.27 -6.99 40.37
N PHE A 89 0.33 -7.26 39.06
CA PHE A 89 1.11 -8.34 38.49
C PHE A 89 1.94 -7.85 37.30
N THR A 90 3.16 -8.34 37.17
CA THR A 90 3.93 -8.17 35.93
C THR A 90 3.60 -9.29 34.95
N VAL A 91 3.56 -8.98 33.66
CA VAL A 91 3.25 -9.94 32.59
C VAL A 91 4.25 -9.75 31.45
N ASP A 92 4.82 -10.82 30.93
CA ASP A 92 5.68 -10.81 29.74
C ASP A 92 5.91 -12.26 29.27
N ILE A 93 6.82 -12.47 28.33
CA ILE A 93 7.29 -13.82 27.93
C ILE A 93 7.80 -14.57 29.17
N ASP A 94 7.32 -15.81 29.38
CA ASP A 94 7.85 -16.71 30.43
C ASP A 94 9.37 -16.85 30.30
N GLU A 95 10.09 -16.93 31.42
CA GLU A 95 11.55 -16.94 31.45
C GLU A 95 12.15 -18.13 30.67
N ASN A 96 11.52 -19.31 30.76
CA ASN A 96 12.00 -20.48 30.02
C ASN A 96 11.73 -20.34 28.52
N ALA A 97 10.56 -19.79 28.15
CA ALA A 97 10.22 -19.51 26.76
C ALA A 97 11.14 -18.41 26.18
N LYS A 98 11.43 -17.36 26.96
CA LYS A 98 12.36 -16.28 26.61
C LYS A 98 13.74 -16.87 26.31
N ASN A 99 14.27 -17.72 27.18
CA ASN A 99 15.57 -18.37 26.96
C ASN A 99 15.62 -19.22 25.69
N TYR A 100 14.56 -19.98 25.40
CA TYR A 100 14.49 -20.78 24.16
C TYR A 100 14.48 -19.89 22.91
N ILE A 101 13.64 -18.86 22.89
CA ILE A 101 13.49 -17.92 21.77
C ILE A 101 14.79 -17.14 21.56
N LEU A 102 15.42 -16.67 22.64
CA LEU A 102 16.66 -15.90 22.56
C LEU A 102 17.84 -16.75 22.08
N ASN A 103 17.90 -18.03 22.44
CA ASN A 103 18.97 -18.93 21.96
C ASN A 103 18.97 -19.10 20.43
N GLU A 104 17.78 -19.14 19.80
CA GLU A 104 17.66 -19.16 18.33
C GLU A 104 18.19 -17.86 17.71
N LEU A 105 17.85 -16.71 18.30
CA LEU A 105 18.35 -15.40 17.84
C LEU A 105 19.85 -15.24 18.06
N ASP A 106 20.37 -15.69 19.21
CA ASP A 106 21.79 -15.58 19.53
C ASP A 106 22.63 -16.47 18.60
N THR A 107 22.11 -17.64 18.21
CA THR A 107 22.72 -18.46 17.16
C THR A 107 22.83 -17.71 15.82
N LEU A 108 21.80 -16.95 15.44
CA LEU A 108 21.83 -16.13 14.23
C LEU A 108 22.79 -14.94 14.35
N LYS A 109 22.81 -14.27 15.52
CA LYS A 109 23.74 -13.17 15.80
C LYS A 109 25.19 -13.63 15.77
N ASP A 110 25.49 -14.80 16.34
CA ASP A 110 26.83 -15.38 16.34
C ASP A 110 27.29 -15.73 14.92
N LYS A 111 26.42 -16.34 14.11
CA LYS A 111 26.69 -16.60 12.69
C LYS A 111 26.94 -15.31 11.91
N LEU A 112 26.13 -14.28 12.15
CA LEU A 112 26.29 -12.98 11.51
C LEU A 112 27.62 -12.33 11.90
N LYS A 113 27.95 -12.36 13.19
CA LYS A 113 29.21 -11.83 13.71
C LYS A 113 30.42 -12.56 13.12
N GLU A 114 30.40 -13.89 13.11
CA GLU A 114 31.46 -14.71 12.50
C GLU A 114 31.61 -14.38 11.00
N THR A 115 30.49 -14.27 10.28
CA THR A 115 30.49 -13.92 8.85
C THR A 115 31.10 -12.53 8.61
N LEU A 116 30.76 -11.54 9.45
CA LEU A 116 31.31 -10.18 9.37
C LEU A 116 32.80 -10.12 9.76
N GLU A 117 33.24 -10.92 10.74
CA GLU A 117 34.66 -11.05 11.11
C GLU A 117 35.46 -11.69 9.97
N ASN A 118 34.94 -12.76 9.37
CA ASN A 118 35.53 -13.40 8.19
C ASN A 118 35.62 -12.43 7.00
N LEU A 119 34.56 -11.66 6.75
CA LEU A 119 34.53 -10.62 5.72
C LEU A 119 35.62 -9.56 5.97
N ASN A 120 35.77 -9.09 7.22
CA ASN A 120 36.78 -8.11 7.59
C ASN A 120 38.21 -8.66 7.45
N MET A 121 38.45 -9.93 7.81
CA MET A 121 39.74 -10.59 7.61
C MET A 121 40.07 -10.74 6.13
N MET A 122 39.10 -11.14 5.31
CA MET A 122 39.27 -11.34 3.86
C MET A 122 39.55 -10.01 3.15
N LYS A 123 38.86 -8.93 3.52
CA LYS A 123 39.14 -7.57 3.01
C LYS A 123 40.55 -7.10 3.38
N LYS A 124 41.07 -7.46 4.54
CA LYS A 124 42.45 -7.11 4.98
C LYS A 124 43.54 -7.94 4.30
N LYS A 125 43.26 -9.18 3.90
CA LYS A 125 44.24 -10.11 3.32
C LYS A 125 44.20 -10.20 1.79
N SER A 126 43.46 -9.32 1.12
CA SER A 126 43.23 -9.39 -0.34
C SER A 126 42.70 -10.77 -0.77
N GLY A 127 41.72 -11.30 -0.03
CA GLY A 127 41.06 -12.57 -0.35
C GLY A 127 40.36 -12.53 -1.72
N ARG A 128 40.03 -13.71 -2.28
CA ARG A 128 39.37 -13.79 -3.59
C ARG A 128 38.03 -13.06 -3.57
N GLU A 129 37.76 -12.28 -4.61
CA GLU A 129 36.58 -11.42 -4.75
C GLU A 129 35.26 -12.22 -4.62
N ALA A 130 35.18 -13.41 -5.24
CA ALA A 130 34.03 -14.30 -5.14
C ALA A 130 33.74 -14.77 -3.70
N ASP A 131 34.78 -14.98 -2.88
CA ASP A 131 34.62 -15.39 -1.47
C ASP A 131 34.11 -14.19 -0.63
N VAL A 132 34.52 -12.96 -0.98
CA VAL A 132 34.04 -11.71 -0.35
C VAL A 132 32.58 -11.47 -0.69
N ASP A 133 32.19 -11.60 -1.96
CA ASP A 133 30.80 -11.41 -2.42
C ASP A 133 29.84 -12.40 -1.77
N TYR A 134 30.25 -13.67 -1.66
CA TYR A 134 29.49 -14.69 -0.93
C TYR A 134 29.26 -14.30 0.53
N LEU A 135 30.31 -13.88 1.24
CA LEU A 135 30.21 -13.47 2.64
C LEU A 135 29.33 -12.23 2.82
N VAL A 136 29.33 -11.30 1.87
CA VAL A 136 28.42 -10.13 1.88
C VAL A 136 26.96 -10.57 1.73
N ALA A 137 26.65 -11.39 0.72
CA ALA A 137 25.29 -11.88 0.49
C ALA A 137 24.77 -12.73 1.67
N TYR A 138 25.64 -13.57 2.24
CA TYR A 138 25.28 -14.39 3.39
C TYR A 138 25.06 -13.55 4.66
N ALA A 139 25.88 -12.51 4.89
CA ALA A 139 25.66 -11.57 5.99
C ALA A 139 24.34 -10.79 5.84
N ASP A 140 23.96 -10.41 4.62
CA ASP A 140 22.69 -9.72 4.35
C ASP A 140 21.48 -10.63 4.62
N TYR A 141 21.53 -11.88 4.13
CA TYR A 141 20.53 -12.90 4.46
C TYR A 141 20.38 -13.11 5.97
N LEU A 142 21.49 -13.28 6.70
CA LEU A 142 21.45 -13.47 8.16
C LEU A 142 20.87 -12.26 8.90
N LYS A 143 21.08 -11.05 8.37
CA LYS A 143 20.53 -9.81 8.92
C LYS A 143 19.02 -9.73 8.70
N ASP A 144 18.53 -10.10 7.52
CA ASP A 144 17.09 -10.15 7.23
C ASP A 144 16.39 -11.22 8.06
N GLU A 145 16.95 -12.42 8.14
CA GLU A 145 16.40 -13.52 8.97
C GLU A 145 16.33 -13.11 10.46
N LEU A 146 17.38 -12.46 10.96
CA LEU A 146 17.40 -11.93 12.34
C LEU A 146 16.33 -10.86 12.55
N LYS A 147 16.15 -9.97 11.57
CA LYS A 147 15.14 -8.91 11.63
C LYS A 147 13.73 -9.48 11.62
N GLU A 148 13.42 -10.41 10.73
CA GLU A 148 12.13 -11.09 10.68
C GLU A 148 11.85 -11.86 11.98
N GLY A 149 12.84 -12.57 12.52
CA GLY A 149 12.73 -13.28 13.79
C GLY A 149 12.38 -12.33 14.94
N VAL A 150 13.11 -11.21 15.07
CA VAL A 150 12.85 -10.18 16.08
C VAL A 150 11.48 -9.54 15.92
N ASP A 151 11.09 -9.19 14.69
CA ASP A 151 9.80 -8.57 14.39
C ASP A 151 8.64 -9.51 14.74
N ARG A 152 8.76 -10.81 14.40
CA ARG A 152 7.79 -11.84 14.80
C ARG A 152 7.64 -11.91 16.31
N ILE A 153 8.74 -11.89 17.05
CA ILE A 153 8.68 -11.96 18.53
C ILE A 153 7.99 -10.72 19.10
N LYS A 154 8.34 -9.53 18.61
CA LYS A 154 7.77 -8.25 19.08
C LYS A 154 6.28 -8.11 18.77
N ARG A 155 5.84 -8.58 17.59
CA ARG A 155 4.47 -8.34 17.10
C ARG A 155 3.49 -9.46 17.42
N GLU A 156 3.96 -10.69 17.49
CA GLU A 156 3.08 -11.86 17.62
C GLU A 156 3.29 -12.57 18.96
N VAL A 157 4.53 -12.94 19.26
CA VAL A 157 4.83 -13.82 20.40
C VAL A 157 4.67 -13.08 21.73
N ARG A 158 5.29 -11.91 21.88
CA ARG A 158 5.28 -11.15 23.13
C ARG A 158 3.87 -10.65 23.50
N PRO A 159 3.08 -10.04 22.57
CA PRO A 159 1.70 -9.66 22.89
C PRO A 159 0.82 -10.85 23.31
N ALA A 160 1.02 -12.02 22.72
CA ALA A 160 0.30 -13.23 23.12
C ALA A 160 0.67 -13.68 24.55
N TRP A 161 1.95 -13.65 24.92
CA TRP A 161 2.37 -13.91 26.31
C TRP A 161 1.82 -12.88 27.30
N ILE A 162 1.83 -11.60 26.94
CA ILE A 162 1.22 -10.53 27.74
C ILE A 162 -0.26 -10.82 27.99
N VAL A 163 -1.03 -11.15 26.93
CA VAL A 163 -2.46 -11.45 27.05
C VAL A 163 -2.70 -12.71 27.87
N LYS A 164 -1.88 -13.76 27.70
CA LYS A 164 -1.94 -14.94 28.56
C LYS A 164 -1.75 -14.56 30.04
N GLY A 165 -0.72 -13.76 30.34
CA GLY A 165 -0.45 -13.27 31.69
C GLY A 165 -1.59 -12.43 32.28
N ILE A 166 -2.26 -11.61 31.46
CA ILE A 166 -3.45 -10.83 31.87
C ILE A 166 -4.59 -11.78 32.28
N VAL A 167 -4.87 -12.81 31.48
CA VAL A 167 -5.91 -13.79 31.77
C VAL A 167 -5.56 -14.60 33.02
N ASP A 168 -4.31 -15.04 33.16
CA ASP A 168 -3.85 -15.78 34.35
C ASP A 168 -3.95 -14.92 35.61
N ALA A 169 -3.62 -13.63 35.54
CA ALA A 169 -3.79 -12.67 36.63
C ALA A 169 -5.28 -12.50 37.00
N ALA A 170 -6.17 -12.41 36.01
CA ALA A 170 -7.61 -12.34 36.23
C ALA A 170 -8.11 -13.58 36.99
N GLU A 171 -7.70 -14.78 36.58
CA GLU A 171 -8.11 -16.03 37.23
C GLU A 171 -7.58 -16.14 38.67
N LYS A 172 -6.37 -15.63 38.96
CA LYS A 172 -5.82 -15.59 40.32
C LYS A 172 -6.67 -14.74 41.28
N VAL A 173 -7.30 -13.67 40.79
CA VAL A 173 -8.11 -12.75 41.63
C VAL A 173 -9.62 -13.02 41.55
N ALA A 174 -10.04 -13.96 40.71
CA ALA A 174 -11.41 -14.05 40.23
C ALA A 174 -12.47 -14.28 41.32
N ALA A 175 -12.09 -14.85 42.47
CA ALA A 175 -12.95 -15.12 43.62
C ALA A 175 -14.36 -15.65 43.21
N SER A 176 -15.41 -15.26 43.93
CA SER A 176 -16.81 -15.59 43.60
C SER A 176 -17.49 -14.58 42.65
N LYS A 177 -16.73 -13.62 42.11
CA LYS A 177 -17.29 -12.58 41.23
C LYS A 177 -17.63 -13.16 39.86
N LYS A 178 -18.75 -12.71 39.28
CA LYS A 178 -19.20 -13.11 37.92
C LYS A 178 -18.55 -12.26 36.82
N GLU A 179 -18.13 -11.05 37.17
CA GLU A 179 -17.51 -10.08 36.29
C GLU A 179 -16.32 -9.45 37.01
N LEU A 180 -15.22 -9.29 36.27
CA LEU A 180 -13.98 -8.69 36.73
C LEU A 180 -13.64 -7.47 35.88
N ILE A 181 -13.08 -6.46 36.52
CA ILE A 181 -12.51 -5.28 35.86
C ILE A 181 -11.01 -5.28 36.10
N GLY A 182 -10.22 -5.39 35.04
CA GLY A 182 -8.77 -5.29 35.10
C GLY A 182 -8.26 -3.99 34.49
N VAL A 183 -7.09 -3.53 34.94
CA VAL A 183 -6.31 -2.49 34.26
C VAL A 183 -5.03 -3.12 33.71
N HIS A 184 -4.70 -2.86 32.45
CA HIS A 184 -3.39 -3.23 31.90
C HIS A 184 -2.65 -1.98 31.43
N VAL A 185 -1.47 -1.71 31.99
CA VAL A 185 -0.61 -0.61 31.55
C VAL A 185 0.30 -1.14 30.43
N CYS A 186 0.06 -0.68 29.21
CA CYS A 186 0.58 -1.28 27.98
C CYS A 186 1.53 -0.32 27.25
N SER A 187 2.67 -0.86 26.80
CA SER A 187 3.60 -0.18 25.91
C SER A 187 2.89 0.22 24.60
N PRO A 188 3.09 1.44 24.08
CA PRO A 188 2.50 1.87 22.81
C PRO A 188 2.73 0.89 21.64
N ALA A 189 3.90 0.22 21.61
CA ALA A 189 4.24 -0.76 20.58
C ALA A 189 3.34 -2.01 20.58
N HIS A 190 2.82 -2.44 21.73
CA HIS A 190 2.00 -3.65 21.85
C HIS A 190 0.50 -3.35 21.92
N LEU A 191 0.11 -2.09 22.13
CA LEU A 191 -1.26 -1.66 22.40
C LEU A 191 -2.28 -2.30 21.44
N ASN A 192 -2.07 -2.20 20.14
CA ASN A 192 -3.00 -2.70 19.13
C ASN A 192 -3.14 -4.23 19.16
N GLU A 193 -2.03 -4.95 19.28
CA GLU A 193 -2.05 -6.42 19.25
C GLU A 193 -2.62 -7.00 20.54
N VAL A 194 -2.31 -6.40 21.70
CA VAL A 194 -2.91 -6.77 22.99
C VAL A 194 -4.43 -6.58 22.97
N ILE A 195 -4.92 -5.46 22.43
CA ILE A 195 -6.37 -5.20 22.30
C ILE A 195 -7.03 -6.27 21.43
N LYS A 196 -6.51 -6.50 20.22
CA LYS A 196 -7.07 -7.50 19.29
C LYS A 196 -7.14 -8.89 19.91
N LEU A 197 -6.06 -9.31 20.58
CA LEU A 197 -5.98 -10.62 21.22
C LEU A 197 -6.97 -10.73 22.38
N LEU A 198 -7.10 -9.72 23.24
CA LEU A 198 -8.11 -9.69 24.30
C LEU A 198 -9.54 -9.77 23.73
N GLU A 199 -9.85 -8.97 22.71
CA GLU A 199 -11.16 -8.97 22.05
C GLU A 199 -11.47 -10.32 21.40
N SER A 200 -10.47 -10.97 20.79
CA SER A 200 -10.62 -12.32 20.20
C SER A 200 -11.00 -13.39 21.24
N LEU A 201 -10.62 -13.18 22.51
CA LEU A 201 -11.00 -14.01 23.64
C LEU A 201 -12.37 -13.63 24.23
N GLY A 202 -13.05 -12.63 23.67
CA GLY A 202 -14.34 -12.14 24.15
C GLY A 202 -14.24 -11.26 25.39
N VAL A 203 -13.07 -10.66 25.65
CA VAL A 203 -12.87 -9.66 26.70
C VAL A 203 -13.39 -8.32 26.20
N LYS A 204 -14.15 -7.60 27.04
CA LYS A 204 -14.56 -6.22 26.72
C LYS A 204 -13.37 -5.29 26.97
N VAL A 205 -12.97 -4.48 25.98
CA VAL A 205 -11.82 -3.59 26.12
C VAL A 205 -12.21 -2.11 26.07
N GLU A 206 -11.71 -1.34 27.02
CA GLU A 206 -11.78 0.12 27.04
C GLU A 206 -10.36 0.70 27.01
N ILE A 207 -10.12 1.74 26.23
CA ILE A 207 -8.77 2.32 26.08
C ILE A 207 -8.71 3.64 26.83
N ALA A 208 -7.68 3.79 27.66
CA ALA A 208 -7.38 5.02 28.36
C ALA A 208 -5.99 5.53 27.96
N SER A 209 -5.89 6.82 27.62
CA SER A 209 -4.62 7.47 27.31
C SER A 209 -4.59 8.88 27.89
N MET A 210 -3.39 9.45 27.97
CA MET A 210 -3.15 10.77 28.53
C MET A 210 -2.60 11.72 27.47
N LYS A 211 -3.27 12.86 27.23
CA LYS A 211 -2.70 13.95 26.42
C LYS A 211 -2.07 15.01 27.33
N LYS A 212 -0.85 15.42 27.01
CA LYS A 212 -0.11 16.48 27.72
C LYS A 212 -0.10 17.78 26.93
N GLU A 213 -0.32 18.89 27.63
CA GLU A 213 -0.04 20.25 27.18
C GLU A 213 0.95 20.86 28.18
N TYR A 214 2.09 21.38 27.69
CA TYR A 214 3.12 21.97 28.54
C TYR A 214 3.01 23.49 28.53
N VAL A 215 3.10 24.11 29.71
CA VAL A 215 3.27 25.56 29.88
C VAL A 215 4.56 25.76 30.66
N ILE A 216 5.52 26.44 30.04
CA ILE A 216 6.82 26.74 30.65
C ILE A 216 6.73 28.16 31.20
N GLU A 217 6.93 28.32 32.50
CA GLU A 217 7.04 29.62 33.18
C GLU A 217 8.50 29.80 33.63
N GLU A 218 9.20 30.75 32.99
CA GLU A 218 10.56 31.11 33.38
C GLU A 218 10.53 31.80 34.74
N ALA A 219 11.31 31.27 35.69
CA ALA A 219 11.48 31.89 37.00
C ALA A 219 12.66 32.86 36.95
N GLU A 220 12.42 34.15 37.18
CA GLU A 220 13.51 35.12 37.41
C GLU A 220 14.29 34.69 38.67
N GLY A 221 15.53 34.24 38.47
CA GLY A 221 16.50 34.06 39.55
C GLY A 221 16.70 32.64 40.10
N SER A 222 16.12 31.59 39.50
CA SER A 222 16.48 30.19 39.81
C SER A 222 16.86 29.42 38.56
N SER A 223 17.82 28.48 38.66
CA SER A 223 18.42 27.79 37.50
C SER A 223 17.50 26.78 36.80
N LEU A 224 16.24 26.61 37.24
CA LEU A 224 15.28 25.70 36.63
C LEU A 224 13.93 26.41 36.40
N ALA A 225 13.47 26.42 35.14
CA ALA A 225 12.13 26.92 34.79
C ALA A 225 11.05 26.04 35.43
N SER A 226 9.93 26.65 35.84
CA SER A 226 8.81 25.87 36.36
C SER A 226 7.93 25.39 35.21
N ILE A 227 7.67 24.09 35.14
CA ILE A 227 6.90 23.46 34.06
C ILE A 227 5.54 23.03 34.62
N LYS A 228 4.47 23.66 34.13
CA LYS A 228 3.09 23.22 34.40
C LYS A 228 2.64 22.28 33.30
N VAL A 229 2.27 21.05 33.66
CA VAL A 229 1.75 20.05 32.73
C VAL A 229 0.24 19.96 32.90
N LYS A 230 -0.52 20.31 31.86
CA LYS A 230 -1.97 20.11 31.82
C LYS A 230 -2.26 18.74 31.21
N VAL A 231 -2.97 17.91 31.97
CA VAL A 231 -3.32 16.54 31.58
C VAL A 231 -4.79 16.47 31.18
N LYS A 232 -5.07 15.97 29.97
CA LYS A 232 -6.44 15.64 29.52
C LYS A 232 -6.57 14.12 29.36
N PRO A 233 -7.41 13.43 30.18
CA PRO A 233 -7.68 12.02 29.99
C PRO A 233 -8.50 11.80 28.71
N VAL A 234 -8.13 10.81 27.92
CA VAL A 234 -8.85 10.39 26.71
C VAL A 234 -9.27 8.95 26.90
N VAL A 235 -10.56 8.76 27.20
CA VAL A 235 -11.20 7.44 27.22
C VAL A 235 -11.89 7.25 25.87
N LYS A 236 -11.47 6.24 25.12
CA LYS A 236 -12.12 5.84 23.88
C LYS A 236 -12.62 4.42 24.08
N GLY A 237 -13.86 4.12 23.66
CA GLY A 237 -14.21 2.74 23.33
C GLY A 237 -13.22 2.24 22.28
N ALA A 238 -12.80 0.98 22.34
CA ALA A 238 -11.82 0.43 21.42
C ALA A 238 -12.20 0.81 19.98
N VAL A 239 -11.46 1.75 19.40
CA VAL A 239 -11.63 2.09 17.99
C VAL A 239 -10.85 1.01 17.27
N GLY A 240 -11.47 -0.15 17.08
CA GLY A 240 -11.03 -1.09 16.07
C GLY A 240 -10.80 -0.29 14.80
N LYS A 241 -9.62 -0.43 14.20
CA LYS A 241 -9.29 0.22 12.94
C LYS A 241 -10.44 -0.04 11.98
N PHE A 242 -11.08 1.02 11.47
CA PHE A 242 -12.12 0.88 10.46
C PHE A 242 -11.53 0.05 9.30
N PRO A 243 -12.13 -1.10 8.92
CA PRO A 243 -11.64 -1.87 7.79
C PRO A 243 -11.72 -1.03 6.51
N TYR A 244 -10.75 -1.17 5.61
CA TYR A 244 -10.80 -0.59 4.29
C TYR A 244 -11.79 -1.38 3.43
N ILE A 245 -12.91 -0.74 3.09
CA ILE A 245 -13.96 -1.35 2.29
C ILE A 245 -13.93 -0.71 0.90
N LEU A 246 -13.76 -1.53 -0.13
CA LEU A 246 -13.94 -1.13 -1.51
C LEU A 246 -15.32 -1.57 -2.00
N PHE A 247 -16.14 -0.61 -2.42
CA PHE A 247 -17.32 -0.90 -3.22
C PHE A 247 -16.91 -0.88 -4.70
N PHE A 248 -16.91 -2.06 -5.33
CA PHE A 248 -16.59 -2.21 -6.74
C PHE A 248 -17.87 -2.13 -7.56
N LEU A 249 -18.05 -1.06 -8.31
CA LEU A 249 -19.24 -0.76 -9.09
C LEU A 249 -18.91 -1.00 -10.56
N THR A 250 -19.40 -2.10 -11.13
CA THR A 250 -19.22 -2.36 -12.56
C THR A 250 -20.48 -2.07 -13.36
N THR A 251 -20.30 -1.48 -14.54
CA THR A 251 -21.39 -1.31 -15.52
C THR A 251 -21.66 -2.58 -16.33
N ASP A 252 -20.77 -3.58 -16.22
CA ASP A 252 -20.94 -4.91 -16.83
C ASP A 252 -21.89 -5.79 -15.99
N ASP A 253 -22.48 -6.81 -16.61
CA ASP A 253 -23.31 -7.81 -15.91
C ASP A 253 -22.51 -8.76 -15.00
N ILE A 254 -21.18 -8.82 -15.18
CA ILE A 254 -20.27 -9.68 -14.42
C ILE A 254 -19.08 -8.84 -13.96
N ALA A 255 -18.85 -8.82 -12.66
CA ALA A 255 -17.68 -8.21 -12.04
C ALA A 255 -16.38 -8.87 -12.51
N SER A 256 -15.39 -8.05 -12.90
CA SER A 256 -14.06 -8.50 -13.34
C SER A 256 -13.31 -9.17 -12.18
N PRO A 257 -12.94 -10.46 -12.28
CA PRO A 257 -12.11 -11.10 -11.26
C PRO A 257 -10.74 -10.45 -11.12
N PHE A 258 -10.20 -9.93 -12.23
CA PHE A 258 -8.91 -9.22 -12.25
C PHE A 258 -8.93 -8.00 -11.31
N ASP A 259 -9.96 -7.15 -11.47
CA ASP A 259 -10.13 -5.91 -10.70
C ASP A 259 -10.35 -6.23 -9.20
N ILE A 260 -11.11 -7.30 -8.90
CA ILE A 260 -11.36 -7.77 -7.53
C ILE A 260 -10.07 -8.28 -6.88
N CYS A 261 -9.29 -9.12 -7.57
CA CYS A 261 -8.02 -9.63 -7.06
C CYS A 261 -7.04 -8.49 -6.79
N MET A 262 -6.88 -7.57 -7.75
CA MET A 262 -6.01 -6.40 -7.58
C MET A 262 -6.41 -5.52 -6.39
N ALA A 263 -7.71 -5.35 -6.13
CA ALA A 263 -8.17 -4.61 -4.97
C ALA A 263 -7.78 -5.31 -3.65
N TYR A 264 -7.88 -6.63 -3.54
CA TYR A 264 -7.40 -7.34 -2.35
C TYR A 264 -5.88 -7.22 -2.20
N ASP A 265 -5.13 -7.38 -3.29
CA ASP A 265 -3.66 -7.24 -3.31
C ASP A 265 -3.21 -5.80 -2.93
N ALA A 266 -4.03 -4.79 -3.24
CA ALA A 266 -3.81 -3.41 -2.81
C ALA A 266 -4.04 -3.17 -1.30
N GLY A 267 -4.54 -4.18 -0.57
CA GLY A 267 -4.70 -4.17 0.88
C GLY A 267 -6.08 -3.70 1.37
N PHE A 268 -7.13 -3.80 0.55
CA PHE A 268 -8.51 -3.63 1.02
C PHE A 268 -8.94 -4.85 1.84
N ASP A 269 -9.54 -4.62 3.00
CA ASP A 269 -10.01 -5.68 3.89
C ASP A 269 -11.26 -6.37 3.34
N THR A 270 -12.05 -5.67 2.52
CA THR A 270 -13.23 -6.24 1.86
C THR A 270 -13.48 -5.53 0.54
N VAL A 271 -13.76 -6.32 -0.51
CA VAL A 271 -14.19 -5.84 -1.82
C VAL A 271 -15.62 -6.33 -2.07
N LYS A 272 -16.57 -5.40 -2.17
CA LYS A 272 -17.97 -5.70 -2.42
C LYS A 272 -18.37 -5.32 -3.85
N PRO A 273 -18.58 -6.29 -4.75
CA PRO A 273 -19.04 -6.01 -6.10
C PRO A 273 -20.54 -5.65 -6.15
N TYR A 274 -20.86 -4.76 -7.08
CA TYR A 274 -22.18 -4.47 -7.61
C TYR A 274 -22.12 -4.49 -9.13
N GLU A 275 -22.94 -5.34 -9.76
CA GLU A 275 -23.01 -5.52 -11.21
C GLU A 275 -24.14 -4.73 -11.85
N ALA A 276 -24.03 -4.50 -13.17
CA ALA A 276 -24.99 -3.76 -13.99
C ALA A 276 -25.41 -2.43 -13.34
N VAL A 277 -24.42 -1.69 -12.83
CA VAL A 277 -24.62 -0.42 -12.13
C VAL A 277 -24.94 0.67 -13.15
N THR A 278 -26.09 1.29 -12.97
CA THR A 278 -26.49 2.52 -13.69
C THR A 278 -26.20 3.74 -12.82
N PRO A 279 -26.20 4.96 -13.37
CA PRO A 279 -26.05 6.18 -12.58
C PRO A 279 -27.05 6.27 -11.40
N GLU A 280 -28.29 5.84 -11.59
CA GLU A 280 -29.32 5.83 -10.55
C GLU A 280 -28.99 4.84 -9.42
N LYS A 281 -28.57 3.62 -9.76
CA LYS A 281 -28.13 2.63 -8.78
C LYS A 281 -26.89 3.11 -8.02
N ALA A 282 -25.93 3.71 -8.73
CA ALA A 282 -24.71 4.25 -8.14
C ALA A 282 -25.04 5.30 -7.08
N LYS A 283 -25.97 6.23 -7.37
CA LYS A 283 -26.43 7.23 -6.41
C LYS A 283 -26.97 6.59 -5.13
N ILE A 284 -27.83 5.58 -5.25
CA ILE A 284 -28.42 4.88 -4.09
C ILE A 284 -27.33 4.19 -3.26
N ILE A 285 -26.43 3.44 -3.91
CA ILE A 285 -25.32 2.73 -3.25
C ILE A 285 -24.42 3.72 -2.51
N VAL A 286 -24.02 4.81 -3.16
CA VAL A 286 -23.11 5.80 -2.59
C VAL A 286 -23.75 6.50 -1.40
N GLN A 287 -25.00 6.93 -1.50
CA GLN A 287 -25.70 7.59 -0.39
C GLN A 287 -25.73 6.71 0.85
N ASP A 288 -26.08 5.44 0.71
CA ASP A 288 -26.11 4.50 1.84
C ASP A 288 -24.70 4.26 2.40
N ALA A 289 -23.72 4.01 1.51
CA ALA A 289 -22.35 3.73 1.90
C ALA A 289 -21.67 4.88 2.67
N ILE A 290 -21.83 6.14 2.24
CA ILE A 290 -21.11 7.27 2.87
C ILE A 290 -21.65 7.62 4.27
N PHE A 291 -22.90 7.30 4.59
CA PHE A 291 -23.48 7.56 5.92
C PHE A 291 -23.26 6.42 6.91
N SER A 292 -23.05 5.19 6.43
CA SER A 292 -22.97 3.98 7.27
C SER A 292 -21.85 3.98 8.33
N ARG A 293 -20.81 4.80 8.18
CA ARG A 293 -19.59 4.78 9.03
C ARG A 293 -19.29 6.11 9.73
N GLY A 294 -20.20 7.07 9.62
CA GLY A 294 -20.02 8.43 10.14
C GLY A 294 -18.80 9.16 9.55
N THR A 295 -18.56 10.38 10.04
CA THR A 295 -17.52 11.28 9.50
C THR A 295 -16.09 10.79 9.73
N LYS A 296 -15.87 9.93 10.74
CA LYS A 296 -14.55 9.35 11.02
C LYS A 296 -14.26 8.10 10.19
N GLY A 297 -15.30 7.32 9.86
CA GLY A 297 -15.17 6.03 9.19
C GLY A 297 -15.28 6.12 7.66
N VAL A 298 -15.93 7.17 7.11
CA VAL A 298 -16.15 7.31 5.66
C VAL A 298 -14.86 7.29 4.84
N LYS A 299 -13.76 7.83 5.39
CA LYS A 299 -12.42 7.83 4.76
C LYS A 299 -11.78 6.45 4.61
N TYR A 300 -12.36 5.41 5.20
CA TYR A 300 -11.94 4.01 5.06
C TYR A 300 -12.84 3.25 4.08
N THR A 301 -13.74 3.94 3.38
CA THR A 301 -14.53 3.40 2.27
C THR A 301 -13.94 3.93 0.97
N CYS A 302 -13.94 3.16 -0.11
CA CYS A 302 -13.53 3.61 -1.44
C CYS A 302 -14.54 3.09 -2.47
N PHE A 303 -14.71 3.80 -3.57
CA PHE A 303 -15.47 3.34 -4.73
C PHE A 303 -14.53 3.08 -5.89
N PHE A 304 -14.62 1.92 -6.53
CA PHE A 304 -13.91 1.64 -7.78
C PHE A 304 -14.94 1.36 -8.87
N VAL A 305 -14.92 2.17 -9.94
CA VAL A 305 -15.82 2.06 -11.09
C VAL A 305 -15.09 1.47 -12.29
N SER A 306 -15.66 0.42 -12.87
CA SER A 306 -15.10 -0.28 -14.05
C SER A 306 -16.22 -0.76 -14.97
N GLY A 307 -15.86 -1.23 -16.16
CA GLY A 307 -16.79 -1.73 -17.18
C GLY A 307 -16.26 -1.57 -18.60
N LYS A 308 -16.89 -2.24 -19.56
CA LYS A 308 -16.47 -2.21 -20.98
C LYS A 308 -16.76 -0.88 -21.67
N ASP A 309 -17.89 -0.26 -21.31
CA ASP A 309 -18.36 0.97 -21.94
C ASP A 309 -17.87 2.17 -21.14
N ILE A 310 -16.90 2.89 -21.73
CA ILE A 310 -16.26 4.04 -21.11
C ILE A 310 -17.25 5.14 -20.74
N ASP A 311 -18.26 5.39 -21.58
CA ASP A 311 -19.23 6.47 -21.35
C ASP A 311 -20.05 6.15 -20.10
N LYS A 312 -20.50 4.89 -19.98
CA LYS A 312 -21.27 4.45 -18.80
C LYS A 312 -20.43 4.50 -17.53
N VAL A 313 -19.17 4.10 -17.60
CA VAL A 313 -18.25 4.15 -16.45
C VAL A 313 -18.05 5.59 -15.99
N GLU A 314 -17.84 6.52 -16.91
CA GLU A 314 -17.70 7.94 -16.61
C GLU A 314 -18.99 8.55 -16.05
N ASP A 315 -20.15 8.22 -16.63
CA ASP A 315 -21.44 8.71 -16.17
C ASP A 315 -21.72 8.25 -14.72
N VAL A 316 -21.39 6.99 -14.40
CA VAL A 316 -21.44 6.46 -13.04
C VAL A 316 -20.45 7.19 -12.12
N ALA A 317 -19.18 7.32 -12.52
CA ALA A 317 -18.16 7.97 -11.71
C ALA A 317 -18.50 9.43 -11.38
N GLU A 318 -19.06 10.16 -12.35
CA GLU A 318 -19.50 11.54 -12.17
C GLU A 318 -20.69 11.64 -11.20
N VAL A 319 -21.64 10.69 -11.25
CA VAL A 319 -22.72 10.64 -10.26
C VAL A 319 -22.21 10.31 -8.86
N ILE A 320 -21.28 9.37 -8.71
CA ILE A 320 -20.64 9.08 -7.40
C ILE A 320 -20.01 10.36 -6.84
N LYS A 321 -19.22 11.06 -7.67
CA LYS A 321 -18.55 12.31 -7.30
C LYS A 321 -19.53 13.40 -6.86
N LYS A 322 -20.63 13.60 -7.61
CA LYS A 322 -21.68 14.57 -7.29
C LYS A 322 -22.53 14.20 -6.07
N THR A 323 -22.62 12.92 -5.74
CA THR A 323 -23.43 12.41 -4.62
C THR A 323 -22.73 12.64 -3.28
N MET A 324 -21.40 12.66 -3.28
CA MET A 324 -20.60 12.92 -2.07
C MET A 324 -20.45 14.42 -1.78
N PHE A 325 -20.43 14.77 -0.50
CA PHE A 325 -20.25 16.15 -0.04
C PHE A 325 -19.55 16.18 1.32
N LYS A 326 -18.80 17.23 1.64
CA LYS A 326 -18.10 17.30 2.94
C LYS A 326 -19.10 17.32 4.10
N PRO A 327 -18.86 16.58 5.20
CA PRO A 327 -17.71 15.73 5.51
C PRO A 327 -17.81 14.26 5.01
N PHE A 328 -18.89 13.88 4.32
CA PHE A 328 -19.16 12.54 3.81
C PHE A 328 -18.64 12.36 2.39
N LYS A 329 -17.31 12.36 2.25
CA LYS A 329 -16.61 12.17 0.98
C LYS A 329 -15.47 11.17 1.17
N THR A 330 -15.15 10.44 0.11
CA THR A 330 -14.03 9.50 0.08
C THR A 330 -13.47 9.32 -1.34
N SER A 331 -12.45 8.47 -1.48
CA SER A 331 -11.76 8.19 -2.73
C SER A 331 -12.62 7.43 -3.75
N ILE A 332 -12.47 7.81 -5.02
CA ILE A 332 -13.04 7.13 -6.19
C ILE A 332 -11.91 6.77 -7.14
N VAL A 333 -11.85 5.51 -7.54
CA VAL A 333 -11.02 5.03 -8.65
C VAL A 333 -11.93 4.79 -9.85
N ALA A 334 -11.51 5.21 -11.04
CA ALA A 334 -12.20 4.89 -12.29
C ALA A 334 -11.18 4.28 -13.26
N ASP A 335 -11.43 3.06 -13.73
CA ASP A 335 -10.61 2.42 -14.75
C ASP A 335 -11.48 1.45 -15.58
N PRO A 336 -12.00 1.86 -16.75
CA PRO A 336 -12.86 1.03 -17.59
C PRO A 336 -12.11 -0.21 -18.10
N ARG A 337 -12.14 -1.32 -17.34
CA ARG A 337 -11.41 -2.56 -17.63
C ARG A 337 -9.93 -2.34 -17.97
N GLY A 338 -9.25 -1.48 -17.21
CA GLY A 338 -7.83 -1.21 -17.43
C GLY A 338 -7.56 -0.20 -18.55
N ALA A 339 -8.56 0.43 -19.17
CA ALA A 339 -8.36 1.35 -20.27
C ALA A 339 -7.50 2.56 -19.89
N TYR A 340 -7.71 3.12 -18.71
CA TYR A 340 -7.00 4.32 -18.25
C TYR A 340 -5.55 3.98 -17.93
N THR A 341 -5.35 2.92 -17.16
CA THR A 341 -4.02 2.48 -16.72
C THR A 341 -3.19 1.93 -17.87
N THR A 342 -3.81 1.24 -18.84
CA THR A 342 -3.10 0.78 -20.05
C THR A 342 -2.68 1.95 -20.94
N ALA A 343 -3.59 2.90 -21.19
CA ALA A 343 -3.30 4.08 -22.01
C ALA A 343 -2.21 4.97 -21.37
N ALA A 344 -2.26 5.15 -20.05
CA ALA A 344 -1.22 5.83 -19.29
C ALA A 344 0.13 5.12 -19.41
N ALA A 345 0.16 3.79 -19.21
CA ALA A 345 1.38 3.01 -19.26
C ALA A 345 2.04 3.04 -20.65
N MET A 346 1.28 2.84 -21.74
CA MET A 346 1.83 2.88 -23.10
C MET A 346 2.42 4.25 -23.46
N ILE A 347 1.79 5.35 -23.01
CA ILE A 347 2.29 6.71 -23.24
C ILE A 347 3.55 6.97 -22.42
N ALA A 348 3.55 6.64 -21.12
CA ALA A 348 4.74 6.81 -20.28
C ALA A 348 5.93 5.97 -20.79
N LYS A 349 5.68 4.75 -21.27
CA LYS A 349 6.70 3.92 -21.95
C LYS A 349 7.21 4.55 -23.24
N ALA A 350 6.35 5.21 -24.01
CA ALA A 350 6.77 5.94 -25.19
C ALA A 350 7.67 7.15 -24.83
N GLU A 351 7.29 7.93 -23.81
CA GLU A 351 8.10 9.04 -23.29
C GLU A 351 9.49 8.56 -22.84
N GLU A 352 9.54 7.53 -22.00
CA GLU A 352 10.78 6.89 -21.55
C GLU A 352 11.62 6.38 -22.74
N GLY A 353 10.96 5.71 -23.70
CA GLY A 353 11.59 5.16 -24.88
C GLY A 353 12.25 6.22 -25.75
N LEU A 354 11.53 7.29 -26.08
CA LEU A 354 12.05 8.40 -26.88
C LEU A 354 13.26 9.07 -26.20
N GLN A 355 13.22 9.23 -24.88
CA GLN A 355 14.34 9.75 -24.10
C GLN A 355 15.57 8.83 -24.21
N LYS A 356 15.40 7.51 -24.04
CA LYS A 356 16.49 6.52 -24.11
C LYS A 356 17.24 6.53 -25.43
N VAL A 357 16.54 6.76 -26.55
CA VAL A 357 17.16 6.80 -27.89
C VAL A 357 17.45 8.21 -28.41
N GLY A 358 17.35 9.23 -27.54
CA GLY A 358 17.68 10.61 -27.89
C GLY A 358 16.77 11.24 -28.95
N LEU A 359 15.53 10.77 -29.08
CA LEU A 359 14.54 11.30 -30.03
C LEU A 359 13.70 12.46 -29.47
N GLY A 360 13.99 12.91 -28.24
CA GLY A 360 13.36 14.07 -27.61
C GLY A 360 12.00 13.78 -26.95
N GLU A 361 11.24 14.83 -26.67
CA GLU A 361 9.97 14.74 -25.95
C GLU A 361 8.79 14.40 -26.88
N LEU A 362 7.70 13.89 -26.30
CA LEU A 362 6.49 13.51 -27.04
C LEU A 362 5.69 14.73 -27.55
N ALA A 363 5.75 15.86 -26.84
CA ALA A 363 5.07 17.09 -27.24
C ALA A 363 5.50 17.56 -28.64
N GLY A 364 4.54 17.96 -29.48
CA GLY A 364 4.79 18.38 -30.86
C GLY A 364 5.12 17.24 -31.83
N LYS A 365 5.19 15.98 -31.38
CA LYS A 365 5.37 14.82 -32.28
C LYS A 365 4.05 14.40 -32.93
N SER A 366 4.18 13.84 -34.13
CA SER A 366 3.06 13.17 -34.81
C SER A 366 2.85 11.77 -34.24
N CYS A 367 1.65 11.52 -33.73
CA CYS A 367 1.29 10.25 -33.09
C CYS A 367 0.05 9.64 -33.75
N VAL A 368 0.07 8.34 -34.02
CA VAL A 368 -1.12 7.60 -34.45
C VAL A 368 -1.46 6.50 -33.46
N VAL A 369 -2.74 6.36 -33.15
CA VAL A 369 -3.30 5.24 -32.38
C VAL A 369 -4.19 4.41 -33.29
N PHE A 370 -3.79 3.18 -33.58
CA PHE A 370 -4.61 2.22 -34.30
C PHE A 370 -5.53 1.45 -33.33
N GLY A 371 -6.83 1.67 -33.47
CA GLY A 371 -7.90 1.08 -32.66
C GLY A 371 -8.75 2.14 -31.97
N THR A 372 -10.07 2.08 -32.17
CA THR A 372 -11.03 3.02 -31.54
C THR A 372 -11.72 2.42 -30.31
N GLY A 373 -11.18 1.36 -29.73
CA GLY A 373 -11.64 0.81 -28.45
C GLY A 373 -11.30 1.72 -27.26
N PRO A 374 -11.73 1.36 -26.03
CA PRO A 374 -11.53 2.18 -24.83
C PRO A 374 -10.09 2.64 -24.60
N VAL A 375 -9.10 1.73 -24.72
CA VAL A 375 -7.69 2.06 -24.57
C VAL A 375 -7.22 3.06 -25.63
N GLY A 376 -7.57 2.83 -26.89
CA GLY A 376 -7.16 3.69 -28.00
C GLY A 376 -7.77 5.09 -27.92
N MET A 377 -9.03 5.18 -27.50
CA MET A 377 -9.71 6.46 -27.24
C MET A 377 -9.00 7.27 -26.16
N ILE A 378 -8.69 6.67 -25.00
CA ILE A 378 -8.00 7.39 -23.92
C ILE A 378 -6.54 7.71 -24.27
N ALA A 379 -5.85 6.82 -24.98
CA ALA A 379 -4.52 7.12 -25.49
C ALA A 379 -4.53 8.36 -26.40
N ALA A 380 -5.51 8.47 -27.31
CA ALA A 380 -5.68 9.65 -28.16
C ALA A 380 -5.98 10.92 -27.35
N VAL A 381 -6.80 10.83 -26.29
CA VAL A 381 -7.07 11.95 -25.36
C VAL A 381 -5.79 12.42 -24.68
N LEU A 382 -5.03 11.50 -24.09
CA LEU A 382 -3.79 11.81 -23.39
C LEU A 382 -2.75 12.42 -24.34
N LEU A 383 -2.53 11.84 -25.51
CA LEU A 383 -1.60 12.37 -26.53
C LEU A 383 -1.99 13.79 -26.97
N SER A 384 -3.28 14.03 -27.22
CA SER A 384 -3.77 15.36 -27.59
C SER A 384 -3.54 16.38 -26.46
N LYS A 385 -3.80 16.00 -25.20
CA LYS A 385 -3.54 16.85 -24.03
C LYS A 385 -2.05 17.14 -23.80
N LEU A 386 -1.17 16.23 -24.20
CA LEU A 386 0.29 16.41 -24.18
C LEU A 386 0.80 17.26 -25.36
N GLY A 387 -0.07 17.75 -26.24
CA GLY A 387 0.30 18.60 -27.37
C GLY A 387 0.85 17.83 -28.57
N CYS A 388 0.50 16.54 -28.72
CA CYS A 388 0.87 15.75 -29.89
C CYS A 388 -0.08 15.99 -31.07
N GLU A 389 0.43 15.96 -32.29
CA GLU A 389 -0.41 15.89 -33.49
C GLU A 389 -1.02 14.48 -33.59
N THR A 390 -2.24 14.34 -33.09
CA THR A 390 -2.82 13.02 -32.78
C THR A 390 -3.81 12.56 -33.84
N VAL A 391 -3.60 11.36 -34.37
CA VAL A 391 -4.51 10.62 -35.25
C VAL A 391 -5.03 9.38 -34.53
N ILE A 392 -6.35 9.19 -34.50
CA ILE A 392 -6.96 7.91 -34.14
C ILE A 392 -7.45 7.21 -35.41
N ALA A 393 -7.01 5.97 -35.62
CA ALA A 393 -7.24 5.24 -36.85
C ALA A 393 -7.95 3.92 -36.60
N GLU A 394 -8.96 3.59 -37.41
CA GLU A 394 -9.69 2.32 -37.30
C GLU A 394 -9.25 1.34 -38.40
N PRO A 395 -8.58 0.23 -38.05
CA PRO A 395 -8.08 -0.74 -39.01
C PRO A 395 -9.06 -1.86 -39.39
N TYR A 396 -10.22 -1.99 -38.74
CA TYR A 396 -11.17 -3.08 -38.99
C TYR A 396 -12.13 -2.75 -40.12
N GLU A 397 -12.04 -3.52 -41.21
CA GLU A 397 -12.81 -3.33 -42.45
C GLU A 397 -14.33 -3.32 -42.30
N LYS A 398 -14.88 -3.88 -41.20
CA LYS A 398 -16.33 -3.90 -40.97
C LYS A 398 -16.89 -2.61 -40.37
N LEU A 399 -16.03 -1.65 -40.02
CA LEU A 399 -16.42 -0.32 -39.56
C LEU A 399 -16.40 0.67 -40.72
N SER A 400 -16.43 1.97 -40.43
CA SER A 400 -16.50 3.00 -41.48
C SER A 400 -15.91 4.32 -41.01
N GLN A 401 -15.63 5.22 -41.96
CA GLN A 401 -15.24 6.60 -41.64
C GLN A 401 -16.29 7.31 -40.79
N ALA A 402 -17.58 7.11 -41.06
CA ALA A 402 -18.65 7.71 -40.26
C ALA A 402 -18.61 7.27 -38.80
N TYR A 403 -18.26 6.01 -38.53
CA TYR A 403 -18.04 5.53 -37.17
C TYR A 403 -16.83 6.22 -36.52
N VAL A 404 -15.71 6.34 -37.24
CA VAL A 404 -14.53 7.05 -36.74
C VAL A 404 -14.83 8.52 -36.43
N ASP A 405 -15.59 9.20 -37.31
CA ASP A 405 -16.01 10.58 -37.09
C ASP A 405 -16.89 10.70 -35.82
N SER A 406 -17.75 9.70 -35.56
CA SER A 406 -18.53 9.65 -34.32
C SER A 406 -17.65 9.50 -33.07
N VAL A 407 -16.56 8.74 -33.16
CA VAL A 407 -15.57 8.61 -32.08
C VAL A 407 -14.86 9.94 -31.86
N VAL A 408 -14.40 10.61 -32.92
CA VAL A 408 -13.75 11.93 -32.82
C VAL A 408 -14.67 12.97 -32.18
N ASN A 409 -15.93 13.04 -32.61
CA ASN A 409 -16.92 13.95 -32.03
C ASN A 409 -17.13 13.66 -30.55
N ARG A 410 -17.25 12.38 -30.17
CA ARG A 410 -17.34 11.97 -28.77
C ARG A 410 -16.12 12.43 -27.97
N LEU A 411 -14.91 12.24 -28.49
CA LEU A 411 -13.69 12.67 -27.79
C LEU A 411 -13.64 14.19 -27.59
N LYS A 412 -14.08 14.95 -28.59
CA LYS A 412 -14.20 16.41 -28.51
C LYS A 412 -15.22 16.84 -27.47
N GLU A 413 -16.41 16.23 -27.46
CA GLU A 413 -17.49 16.56 -26.53
C GLU A 413 -17.15 16.20 -25.09
N ARG A 414 -16.59 15.00 -24.84
CA ARG A 414 -16.31 14.51 -23.49
C ARG A 414 -15.02 15.06 -22.88
N TYR A 415 -13.96 15.23 -23.68
CA TYR A 415 -12.64 15.57 -23.16
C TYR A 415 -12.10 16.91 -23.64
N GLY A 416 -12.80 17.60 -24.56
CA GLY A 416 -12.36 18.89 -25.11
C GLY A 416 -11.10 18.80 -25.98
N VAL A 417 -10.78 17.60 -26.49
CA VAL A 417 -9.58 17.37 -27.31
C VAL A 417 -9.88 17.46 -28.80
N ASN A 418 -8.88 17.83 -29.60
CA ASN A 418 -8.97 17.85 -31.05
C ASN A 418 -8.05 16.77 -31.62
N VAL A 419 -8.64 15.72 -32.18
CA VAL A 419 -7.93 14.58 -32.77
C VAL A 419 -8.43 14.34 -34.19
N LYS A 420 -7.54 13.87 -35.07
CA LYS A 420 -7.92 13.53 -36.45
C LYS A 420 -8.36 12.06 -36.52
N GLY A 421 -9.54 11.81 -37.07
CA GLY A 421 -10.05 10.46 -37.31
C GLY A 421 -9.73 9.96 -38.71
N VAL A 422 -9.20 8.74 -38.86
CA VAL A 422 -8.95 8.12 -40.16
C VAL A 422 -9.41 6.66 -40.19
N PHE A 423 -10.27 6.31 -41.14
CA PHE A 423 -10.55 4.90 -41.44
C PHE A 423 -9.44 4.33 -42.33
N ALA A 424 -8.78 3.25 -41.89
CA ALA A 424 -7.61 2.69 -42.55
C ALA A 424 -7.64 1.14 -42.58
N PRO A 425 -8.65 0.54 -43.23
CA PRO A 425 -8.83 -0.91 -43.26
C PRO A 425 -7.74 -1.64 -44.05
N THR A 426 -7.16 -0.99 -45.07
CA THR A 426 -6.17 -1.62 -45.94
C THR A 426 -4.73 -1.32 -45.51
N LYS A 427 -3.81 -2.23 -45.85
CA LYS A 427 -2.36 -2.05 -45.63
C LYS A 427 -1.83 -0.76 -46.26
N ILE A 428 -2.36 -0.37 -47.42
CA ILE A 428 -1.95 0.83 -48.15
C ILE A 428 -2.32 2.10 -47.37
N GLU A 429 -3.52 2.16 -46.81
CA GLU A 429 -3.97 3.28 -45.99
C GLU A 429 -3.18 3.37 -44.69
N ARG A 430 -2.95 2.23 -44.02
CA ARG A 430 -2.11 2.18 -42.82
C ARG A 430 -0.69 2.65 -43.11
N ALA A 431 -0.09 2.22 -44.22
CA ALA A 431 1.23 2.67 -44.65
C ALA A 431 1.31 4.19 -44.87
N LYS A 432 0.29 4.78 -45.51
CA LYS A 432 0.24 6.24 -45.76
C LYS A 432 0.23 7.04 -44.46
N ILE A 433 -0.46 6.55 -43.44
CA ILE A 433 -0.49 7.21 -42.13
C ILE A 433 0.88 7.11 -41.47
N VAL A 434 1.42 5.90 -41.35
CA VAL A 434 2.66 5.62 -40.60
C VAL A 434 3.90 6.29 -41.21
N GLN A 435 3.95 6.49 -42.53
CA GLN A 435 5.10 7.08 -43.23
C GLN A 435 5.58 8.42 -42.66
N ASN A 436 4.67 9.22 -42.10
CA ASN A 436 4.99 10.55 -41.57
C ASN A 436 4.92 10.62 -40.04
N THR A 437 4.73 9.49 -39.36
CA THR A 437 4.48 9.44 -37.91
C THR A 437 5.76 9.20 -37.10
N ASP A 438 5.90 9.90 -35.98
CA ASP A 438 7.00 9.70 -35.02
C ASP A 438 6.73 8.51 -34.09
N VAL A 439 5.52 8.40 -33.56
CA VAL A 439 5.12 7.34 -32.62
C VAL A 439 3.82 6.67 -33.03
N VAL A 440 3.84 5.35 -33.12
CA VAL A 440 2.71 4.52 -33.55
C VAL A 440 2.29 3.61 -32.40
N PHE A 441 1.04 3.74 -31.98
CA PHE A 441 0.44 2.89 -30.97
C PHE A 441 -0.53 1.90 -31.62
N THR A 442 -0.46 0.61 -31.25
CA THR A 442 -1.41 -0.41 -31.71
C THR A 442 -2.25 -0.93 -30.55
N ALA A 443 -3.52 -0.50 -30.52
CA ALA A 443 -4.56 -0.85 -29.55
C ALA A 443 -5.75 -1.55 -30.23
N ALA A 444 -5.45 -2.42 -31.20
CA ALA A 444 -6.43 -3.20 -31.94
C ALA A 444 -6.92 -4.41 -31.13
N ALA A 445 -7.91 -5.13 -31.68
CA ALA A 445 -8.41 -6.36 -31.08
C ALA A 445 -7.31 -7.42 -30.93
N ALA A 446 -7.48 -8.31 -29.95
CA ALA A 446 -6.57 -9.42 -29.69
C ALA A 446 -6.31 -10.26 -30.95
N GLY A 447 -5.04 -10.58 -31.22
CA GLY A 447 -4.64 -11.39 -32.37
C GLY A 447 -4.68 -10.68 -33.72
N VAL A 448 -4.84 -9.35 -33.74
CA VAL A 448 -4.85 -8.57 -34.98
C VAL A 448 -3.50 -7.91 -35.22
N ARG A 449 -2.86 -8.25 -36.34
CA ARG A 449 -1.66 -7.56 -36.84
C ARG A 449 -2.04 -6.34 -37.66
N VAL A 450 -1.65 -5.15 -37.18
CA VAL A 450 -1.91 -3.86 -37.83
C VAL A 450 -0.76 -3.47 -38.74
N ILE A 451 0.48 -3.61 -38.25
CA ILE A 451 1.70 -3.22 -38.95
C ILE A 451 2.46 -4.48 -39.36
N ASP A 452 2.64 -4.68 -40.66
CA ASP A 452 3.41 -5.80 -41.21
C ASP A 452 4.82 -5.38 -41.66
N ALA A 453 5.66 -6.36 -41.99
CA ALA A 453 7.03 -6.10 -42.44
C ALA A 453 7.09 -5.18 -43.67
N THR A 454 6.12 -5.28 -44.58
CA THR A 454 6.10 -4.46 -45.81
C THR A 454 5.88 -2.97 -45.52
N ILE A 455 5.17 -2.63 -44.44
CA ILE A 455 5.05 -1.26 -43.95
C ILE A 455 6.38 -0.82 -43.33
N ILE A 456 6.96 -1.64 -42.45
CA ILE A 456 8.22 -1.34 -41.74
C ILE A 456 9.40 -1.10 -42.70
N GLU A 457 9.53 -1.90 -43.75
CA GLU A 457 10.57 -1.80 -44.78
C GLU A 457 10.53 -0.47 -45.56
N LYS A 458 9.33 0.11 -45.71
CA LYS A 458 9.11 1.36 -46.44
C LYS A 458 9.36 2.60 -45.59
N LEU A 459 9.51 2.46 -44.27
CA LEU A 459 9.77 3.60 -43.40
C LEU A 459 11.17 4.17 -43.63
N ARG A 460 11.25 5.50 -43.63
CA ARG A 460 12.51 6.25 -43.76
C ARG A 460 12.75 7.16 -42.57
N LYS A 461 11.68 7.64 -41.94
CA LYS A 461 11.68 8.38 -40.69
C LYS A 461 11.95 7.43 -39.53
N ALA A 462 12.62 7.91 -38.49
CA ALA A 462 12.74 7.18 -37.24
C ALA A 462 11.36 7.10 -36.57
N THR A 463 10.97 5.91 -36.13
CA THR A 463 9.62 5.66 -35.62
C THR A 463 9.67 4.72 -34.42
N LEU A 464 8.92 5.05 -33.37
CA LEU A 464 8.70 4.20 -32.22
C LEU A 464 7.33 3.52 -32.32
N PHE A 465 7.30 2.21 -32.22
CA PHE A 465 6.08 1.41 -32.12
C PHE A 465 5.81 1.01 -30.67
N VAL A 466 4.56 1.10 -30.24
CA VAL A 466 4.11 0.62 -28.93
C VAL A 466 2.87 -0.24 -29.11
N ASP A 467 2.99 -1.52 -28.82
CA ASP A 467 1.94 -2.51 -29.02
C ASP A 467 1.38 -2.99 -27.68
N ILE A 468 0.06 -3.10 -27.57
CA ILE A 468 -0.60 -3.67 -26.39
C ILE A 468 -1.26 -5.03 -26.68
N ASN A 469 -1.16 -5.54 -27.91
CA ASN A 469 -1.73 -6.84 -28.25
C ASN A 469 -0.87 -7.99 -27.71
N ALA A 470 -1.30 -8.56 -26.57
CA ALA A 470 -0.65 -9.71 -25.94
C ALA A 470 -1.01 -11.06 -26.58
N VAL A 471 -1.96 -11.10 -27.52
CA VAL A 471 -2.40 -12.35 -28.17
C VAL A 471 -1.73 -12.45 -29.55
N PRO A 472 -0.95 -13.52 -29.81
CA PRO A 472 -0.32 -13.72 -31.11
C PRO A 472 -1.32 -13.79 -32.28
N PRO A 473 -0.98 -13.26 -33.46
CA PRO A 473 0.22 -12.48 -33.76
C PRO A 473 0.21 -11.10 -33.09
N SER A 474 1.39 -10.56 -32.77
CA SER A 474 1.54 -9.17 -32.31
C SER A 474 0.98 -8.16 -33.31
N GLY A 475 0.59 -6.99 -32.78
CA GLY A 475 0.08 -5.87 -33.56
C GLY A 475 1.10 -5.29 -34.53
N VAL A 476 2.39 -5.39 -34.19
CA VAL A 476 3.52 -4.95 -35.00
C VAL A 476 4.45 -6.13 -35.29
N GLU A 477 4.65 -6.43 -36.57
CA GLU A 477 5.52 -7.52 -36.99
C GLU A 477 6.98 -7.30 -36.57
N GLY A 478 7.64 -8.37 -36.14
CA GLY A 478 9.02 -8.31 -35.61
C GLY A 478 9.13 -7.89 -34.14
N LEU A 479 8.00 -7.52 -33.52
CA LEU A 479 7.92 -7.20 -32.09
C LEU A 479 7.35 -8.37 -31.30
N GLU A 480 8.03 -8.74 -30.22
CA GLU A 480 7.61 -9.72 -29.24
C GLU A 480 6.99 -9.04 -28.01
N ALA A 481 6.18 -9.80 -27.26
CA ALA A 481 5.42 -9.25 -26.16
C ALA A 481 6.29 -8.62 -25.05
N LYS A 482 7.48 -9.17 -24.78
CA LYS A 482 8.40 -8.69 -23.73
C LYS A 482 9.39 -7.63 -24.21
N ASP A 483 9.41 -7.30 -25.49
CA ASP A 483 10.37 -6.35 -26.03
C ASP A 483 10.17 -4.98 -25.39
N ASP A 484 11.25 -4.37 -24.90
CA ASP A 484 11.23 -3.04 -24.29
C ASP A 484 12.33 -2.20 -24.95
N MET A 485 11.93 -1.34 -25.89
CA MET A 485 12.84 -0.55 -26.73
C MET A 485 13.75 -1.37 -27.65
N LYS A 486 13.22 -2.46 -28.22
CA LYS A 486 13.92 -3.24 -29.25
C LYS A 486 14.07 -2.43 -30.53
N GLU A 487 15.25 -2.42 -31.11
CA GLU A 487 15.47 -1.93 -32.47
C GLU A 487 15.07 -3.02 -33.48
N ILE A 488 13.92 -2.86 -34.13
CA ILE A 488 13.40 -3.80 -35.15
C ILE A 488 14.22 -3.69 -36.43
N ARG A 489 14.61 -2.46 -36.77
CA ARG A 489 15.47 -2.08 -37.89
C ARG A 489 16.13 -0.76 -37.53
N ARG A 490 17.28 -0.44 -38.13
CA ARG A 490 17.97 0.85 -37.91
C ARG A 490 17.01 2.04 -37.86
N GLY A 491 16.90 2.68 -36.69
CA GLY A 491 16.04 3.84 -36.43
C GLY A 491 14.55 3.54 -36.22
N ILE A 492 14.15 2.27 -36.21
CA ILE A 492 12.78 1.80 -35.97
C ILE A 492 12.78 0.96 -34.69
N TYR A 493 12.09 1.46 -33.68
CA TYR A 493 12.08 0.89 -32.34
C TYR A 493 10.69 0.35 -31.98
N GLY A 494 10.62 -0.58 -31.02
CA GLY A 494 9.38 -1.17 -30.57
C GLY A 494 9.33 -1.50 -29.08
N ILE A 495 8.15 -1.35 -28.49
CA ILE A 495 7.80 -1.73 -27.12
C ILE A 495 6.58 -2.67 -27.18
N GLY A 496 6.74 -3.88 -26.67
CA GLY A 496 5.74 -4.94 -26.69
C GLY A 496 4.73 -4.88 -25.54
N SER A 497 3.69 -5.70 -25.68
CA SER A 497 2.49 -5.67 -24.84
C SER A 497 2.71 -6.00 -23.37
N LEU A 498 3.62 -6.92 -23.04
CA LEU A 498 3.95 -7.26 -21.66
C LEU A 498 4.85 -6.20 -21.03
N ALA A 499 5.72 -5.54 -21.79
CA ALA A 499 6.49 -4.41 -21.26
C ALA A 499 5.57 -3.24 -20.85
N VAL A 500 4.49 -3.00 -21.62
CA VAL A 500 3.42 -2.07 -21.22
C VAL A 500 2.59 -2.63 -20.08
N GLY A 501 2.19 -3.90 -20.15
CA GLY A 501 1.35 -4.58 -19.16
C GLY A 501 1.97 -4.60 -17.77
N ASP A 502 3.28 -4.79 -17.67
CA ASP A 502 4.04 -4.76 -16.41
C ASP A 502 3.97 -3.39 -15.73
N LEU A 503 4.04 -2.31 -16.51
CA LEU A 503 3.87 -0.95 -15.97
C LEU A 503 2.40 -0.70 -15.60
N LYS A 504 1.46 -1.07 -16.48
CA LYS A 504 0.01 -0.95 -16.24
C LYS A 504 -0.38 -1.59 -14.91
N TYR A 505 0.07 -2.81 -14.65
CA TYR A 505 -0.23 -3.52 -13.41
C TYR A 505 0.24 -2.73 -12.18
N LYS A 506 1.46 -2.18 -12.22
CA LYS A 506 2.00 -1.36 -11.12
C LYS A 506 1.25 -0.05 -10.93
N VAL A 507 0.87 0.60 -12.02
CA VAL A 507 0.10 1.85 -11.99
C VAL A 507 -1.24 1.62 -11.31
N GLU A 508 -2.01 0.60 -11.72
CA GLU A 508 -3.31 0.30 -11.13
C GLU A 508 -3.17 -0.10 -9.65
N MET A 509 -2.14 -0.89 -9.31
CA MET A 509 -1.85 -1.28 -7.93
C MET A 509 -1.58 -0.07 -7.03
N GLU A 510 -0.67 0.82 -7.44
CA GLU A 510 -0.35 2.01 -6.66
C GLU A 510 -1.54 2.99 -6.61
N MET A 511 -2.33 3.13 -7.67
CA MET A 511 -3.56 3.93 -7.64
C MET A 511 -4.58 3.41 -6.62
N LEU A 512 -4.77 2.10 -6.54
CA LEU A 512 -5.66 1.48 -5.55
C LEU A 512 -5.11 1.66 -4.12
N GLN A 513 -3.81 1.53 -3.92
CA GLN A 513 -3.16 1.74 -2.62
C GLN A 513 -3.25 3.21 -2.15
N ASP A 514 -3.02 4.15 -3.06
CA ASP A 514 -3.16 5.58 -2.79
C ASP A 514 -4.62 5.92 -2.47
N ALA A 515 -5.58 5.43 -3.27
CA ALA A 515 -7.00 5.64 -3.03
C ALA A 515 -7.47 5.06 -1.69
N ARG A 516 -6.95 3.89 -1.31
CA ARG A 516 -7.23 3.27 -0.02
C ARG A 516 -6.78 4.14 1.15
N THR A 517 -5.62 4.76 1.05
CA THR A 517 -4.99 5.44 2.20
C THR A 517 -5.28 6.94 2.27
N SER A 518 -5.58 7.59 1.15
CA SER A 518 -5.82 9.04 1.08
C SER A 518 -7.10 9.48 1.81
N GLY A 519 -8.16 8.66 1.73
CA GLY A 519 -9.47 8.96 2.32
C GLY A 519 -10.27 10.06 1.62
N ASP A 520 -9.76 10.59 0.50
CA ASP A 520 -10.43 11.45 -0.49
C ASP A 520 -9.57 11.46 -1.77
N GLY A 521 -10.18 11.58 -2.94
CA GLY A 521 -9.47 11.64 -4.21
C GLY A 521 -10.29 11.14 -5.40
N PHE A 522 -9.90 11.57 -6.60
CA PHE A 522 -10.45 11.06 -7.86
C PHE A 522 -9.29 10.56 -8.70
N PHE A 523 -9.20 9.24 -8.87
CA PHE A 523 -8.10 8.56 -9.51
C PHE A 523 -8.56 8.11 -10.91
N ASP A 524 -8.26 8.95 -11.91
CA ASP A 524 -8.64 8.77 -13.32
C ASP A 524 -7.42 8.59 -14.24
N TYR A 525 -7.61 8.71 -15.56
CA TYR A 525 -6.53 8.59 -16.55
C TYR A 525 -5.42 9.64 -16.40
N ASN A 526 -5.69 10.84 -15.85
CA ASN A 526 -4.63 11.82 -15.59
C ASN A 526 -3.76 11.36 -14.42
N CYS A 527 -4.40 10.90 -13.34
CA CYS A 527 -3.71 10.31 -12.20
C CYS A 527 -2.89 9.08 -12.61
N ALA A 528 -3.44 8.22 -13.49
CA ALA A 528 -2.75 7.05 -14.01
C ALA A 528 -1.47 7.42 -14.78
N LEU A 529 -1.51 8.47 -15.62
CA LEU A 529 -0.33 8.91 -16.37
C LEU A 529 0.76 9.46 -15.45
N GLU A 530 0.40 10.32 -14.49
CA GLU A 530 1.36 10.83 -13.52
C GLU A 530 1.98 9.70 -12.69
N LYS A 531 1.16 8.74 -12.26
CA LYS A 531 1.65 7.57 -11.54
C LYS A 531 2.59 6.71 -12.39
N ALA A 532 2.29 6.53 -13.68
CA ALA A 532 3.16 5.80 -14.60
C ALA A 532 4.53 6.48 -14.74
N ARG A 533 4.55 7.81 -14.85
CA ARG A 533 5.79 8.62 -14.88
C ARG A 533 6.57 8.51 -13.57
N GLU A 534 5.91 8.60 -12.43
CA GLU A 534 6.53 8.41 -11.11
C GLU A 534 7.22 7.04 -11.01
N ILE A 535 6.53 5.95 -11.39
CA ILE A 535 7.07 4.59 -11.31
C ILE A 535 8.29 4.43 -12.22
N LEU A 536 8.26 4.97 -13.43
CA LEU A 536 9.42 4.95 -14.33
C LEU A 536 10.56 5.85 -13.85
N GLY A 537 10.26 7.01 -13.26
CA GLY A 537 11.25 7.91 -12.66
C GLY A 537 11.96 7.28 -11.46
N ARG A 538 11.22 6.58 -10.58
CA ARG A 538 11.79 5.81 -9.46
C ARG A 538 12.75 4.72 -9.94
N LYS A 539 12.50 4.12 -11.11
CA LYS A 539 13.39 3.15 -11.76
C LYS A 539 14.72 3.75 -12.21
N VAL A 540 14.79 5.06 -12.48
CA VAL A 540 16.07 5.73 -12.83
C VAL A 540 16.95 5.90 -11.58
N GLU A 541 16.35 6.03 -10.39
CA GLU A 541 17.08 6.09 -9.10
C GLU A 541 17.33 4.70 -8.48
N LEU A 542 16.46 3.72 -8.75
CA LEU A 542 16.58 2.33 -8.29
C LEU A 542 16.99 1.40 -9.44
N VAL A 543 18.31 1.24 -9.57
CA VAL A 543 19.01 0.03 -10.06
C VAL A 543 19.35 -0.04 -11.57
N GLN A 544 20.63 0.19 -11.90
CA GLN A 544 21.34 -0.67 -12.87
C GLN A 544 21.39 -2.07 -12.24
N SER A 545 20.52 -2.98 -12.70
CA SER A 545 20.55 -4.37 -12.23
C SER A 545 21.53 -5.13 -13.09
N PHE A 546 22.50 -5.77 -12.46
CA PHE A 546 23.29 -6.83 -13.08
C PHE A 546 23.04 -8.11 -12.30
N THR A 547 22.95 -9.23 -13.02
CA THR A 547 22.90 -10.57 -12.44
C THR A 547 24.33 -11.11 -12.44
N LEU A 548 24.84 -11.47 -11.26
CA LEU A 548 26.17 -12.06 -11.12
C LEU A 548 25.98 -13.55 -10.79
N THR A 549 26.35 -14.42 -11.73
CA THR A 549 26.34 -15.87 -11.51
C THR A 549 27.68 -16.27 -10.90
N VAL A 550 27.68 -16.54 -9.60
CA VAL A 550 28.86 -17.06 -8.90
C VAL A 550 28.89 -18.58 -9.08
N SER A 551 29.92 -19.09 -9.74
CA SER A 551 30.21 -20.53 -9.83
C SER A 551 31.54 -20.82 -9.11
N ARG A 552 31.65 -22.04 -8.54
CA ARG A 552 32.78 -22.48 -7.70
C ARG A 552 34.12 -22.53 -8.43
#